data_AF-A0A0G4FFQ3-F1
#
_entry.id   AF-A0A0G4FFQ3-F1
#
_cell.length_a   1.000
_cell.length_b   1.000
_cell.length_c   1.000
_cell.angle_alpha   90.00
_cell.angle_beta   90.00
_cell.angle_gamma   90.00
#
_symmetry.space_group_name_H-M   'P 1'
#
loop_
_entity.id
_entity.type
_entity.pdbx_description
1 polymer ?
#
loop_
_entity_poly.entity_id
_entity_poly.type
_entity_poly.pdbx_seq_one_letter_code
_entity_poly.pdbx_strand_id
1 'polypeptide(L)'
;MPSKKEAGSAVKAEAGTSSQSSSAMPKKEGKARLPLSQKEQRQMARVKQLQKLQDEADKRLKDNEVLLTTEPGFLEPEHEMGRTYKVRQADLKQQVDVGTAQKAFSLSLPFGPYVHDFSRDGRFLCFGGRKGHLSLLDLGTMNSRFEVQLEETIRDVKVLQSHEMVATAQKKYAYIYDSQGIELHRIKEAQNPLKLEYLPFHFLLCSIGDSGRLRWQDITSGKVAADHRTNYGPCEVMRQNMRNAVLHLGHNNGRVTLWTPNMSRPVAEVVAQRGKVLGLDVWRDYLATTGTDGLWKVWDLRKFQVVTSHAWTPLPPTDLSFSQTGLLAMTCGPVVQVFRDTTQKGGNPESQGAVALPYLAHSETSERFERVRFRPHEDFAMVGGTQGIYSVIVPGAGSPNIDAFANNPFQSKKQRREAEVRALLDKLPADTISFEVARIGGVEALPKAIREDIAKEREQEAEARQKSKKTVKKMRGRSKSGAREKLRSRQQAEEMRDRTRDRLSGKDVEGEEREEAEEVYFDGEGGGGEEEGEGGARGKKGKKVKKETGDSKGLSGKKGIFDRFKKGTRAVYT
;
A
#
# COMPACT_ATOMS: atom_id res chain seq x y z
N MET A 1 -23.11 -70.93 9.87
CA MET A 1 -23.46 -70.14 11.08
C MET A 1 -22.26 -69.28 11.47
N PRO A 2 -22.46 -68.00 11.80
CA PRO A 2 -22.23 -66.97 10.78
C PRO A 2 -21.30 -65.80 11.18
N SER A 3 -20.84 -65.10 10.13
CA SER A 3 -20.66 -63.64 9.99
C SER A 3 -19.78 -62.86 10.96
N LYS A 4 -18.79 -62.16 10.40
CA LYS A 4 -18.71 -60.68 10.54
C LYS A 4 -18.17 -60.08 9.24
N LYS A 5 -18.92 -59.10 8.76
CA LYS A 5 -18.83 -58.43 7.47
C LYS A 5 -17.68 -57.43 7.42
N GLU A 6 -17.19 -57.26 6.20
CA GLU A 6 -16.43 -56.12 5.68
C GLU A 6 -17.03 -54.78 6.11
N ALA A 7 -16.15 -53.83 6.44
CA ALA A 7 -16.48 -52.42 6.46
C ALA A 7 -15.38 -51.66 5.71
N GLY A 8 -15.68 -51.34 4.44
CA GLY A 8 -14.94 -50.37 3.66
C GLY A 8 -15.13 -48.97 4.26
N SER A 9 -14.02 -48.30 4.55
CA SER A 9 -13.99 -46.89 4.93
C SER A 9 -13.86 -46.05 3.66
N ALA A 10 -14.99 -45.59 3.15
CA ALA A 10 -15.06 -44.63 2.06
C ALA A 10 -14.56 -43.25 2.52
N VAL A 11 -13.55 -42.73 1.82
CA VAL A 11 -13.08 -41.35 1.92
C VAL A 11 -14.19 -40.44 1.39
N LYS A 12 -14.85 -39.71 2.29
CA LYS A 12 -15.74 -38.60 1.96
C LYS A 12 -15.04 -37.30 2.29
N ALA A 13 -14.92 -36.45 1.28
CA ALA A 13 -14.46 -35.08 1.38
C ALA A 13 -15.37 -34.28 2.33
N GLU A 14 -14.80 -33.76 3.41
CA GLU A 14 -15.41 -32.73 4.23
C GLU A 14 -14.63 -31.43 4.07
N ALA A 15 -15.31 -30.45 3.48
CA ALA A 15 -14.87 -29.07 3.40
C ALA A 15 -14.85 -28.47 4.82
N GLY A 16 -13.65 -28.40 5.41
CA GLY A 16 -13.41 -27.72 6.68
C GLY A 16 -13.52 -26.22 6.50
N THR A 17 -14.72 -25.67 6.75
CA THR A 17 -14.91 -24.26 7.04
C THR A 17 -14.25 -23.94 8.38
N SER A 18 -13.15 -23.19 8.35
CA SER A 18 -12.51 -22.68 9.56
C SER A 18 -13.45 -21.66 10.23
N SER A 19 -14.17 -22.12 11.25
CA SER A 19 -14.97 -21.31 12.15
C SER A 19 -14.06 -20.39 12.96
N GLN A 20 -14.15 -19.10 12.69
CA GLN A 20 -13.57 -18.08 13.56
C GLN A 20 -14.27 -18.17 14.92
N SER A 21 -13.50 -18.58 15.93
CA SER A 21 -13.87 -18.47 17.34
C SER A 21 -13.98 -16.99 17.72
N SER A 22 -15.18 -16.44 17.55
CA SER A 22 -15.54 -15.15 18.12
C SER A 22 -15.59 -15.30 19.65
N SER A 23 -14.58 -14.74 20.32
CA SER A 23 -14.66 -14.49 21.76
C SER A 23 -15.81 -13.51 21.99
N ALA A 24 -16.91 -14.04 22.51
CA ALA A 24 -18.10 -13.27 22.81
C ALA A 24 -17.77 -12.23 23.90
N MET A 25 -17.61 -10.97 23.50
CA MET A 25 -17.69 -9.84 24.44
C MET A 25 -19.06 -9.85 25.13
N PRO A 26 -19.15 -9.52 26.43
CA PRO A 26 -20.44 -9.39 27.10
C PRO A 26 -21.25 -8.27 26.43
N LYS A 27 -22.45 -8.61 25.97
CA LYS A 27 -23.44 -7.69 25.40
C LYS A 27 -23.77 -6.62 26.44
N LYS A 28 -23.13 -5.45 26.36
CA LYS A 28 -23.60 -4.24 27.03
C LYS A 28 -24.94 -3.87 26.41
N GLU A 29 -26.00 -3.97 27.21
CA GLU A 29 -27.35 -3.57 26.86
C GLU A 29 -27.38 -2.17 26.25
N GLY A 30 -28.01 -2.05 25.09
CA GLY A 30 -27.97 -0.87 24.25
C GLY A 30 -28.64 0.34 24.90
N LYS A 31 -27.85 1.36 25.26
CA LYS A 31 -28.36 2.72 25.35
C LYS A 31 -28.90 3.12 23.97
N ALA A 32 -30.20 3.35 23.87
CA ALA A 32 -30.85 3.79 22.64
C ALA A 32 -30.16 5.04 22.08
N ARG A 33 -29.53 4.92 20.90
CA ARG A 33 -28.83 6.01 20.23
C ARG A 33 -29.85 7.11 19.89
N LEU A 34 -29.52 8.36 20.21
CA LEU A 34 -30.33 9.54 19.89
C LEU A 34 -30.58 9.60 18.36
N PRO A 35 -31.75 10.09 17.90
CA PRO A 35 -31.99 10.30 16.48
C PRO A 35 -31.00 11.33 15.95
N LEU A 36 -30.23 10.94 14.93
CA LEU A 36 -29.21 11.78 14.30
C LEU A 36 -29.84 13.02 13.65
N SER A 37 -29.16 14.15 13.72
CA SER A 37 -29.55 15.39 13.04
C SER A 37 -29.63 15.18 11.52
N GLN A 38 -30.49 15.94 10.81
CA GLN A 38 -30.59 15.85 9.33
C GLN A 38 -29.23 16.02 8.64
N LYS A 39 -28.33 16.84 9.21
CA LYS A 39 -26.96 17.02 8.72
C LYS A 39 -26.11 15.76 8.89
N GLU A 40 -26.21 15.10 10.05
CA GLU A 40 -25.52 13.85 10.35
C GLU A 40 -26.06 12.69 9.49
N GLN A 41 -27.36 12.66 9.23
CA GLN A 41 -27.98 11.68 8.32
C GLN A 41 -27.45 11.83 6.89
N ARG A 42 -27.34 13.07 6.38
CA ARG A 42 -26.72 13.35 5.06
C ARG A 42 -25.24 12.95 5.02
N GLN A 43 -24.49 13.25 6.07
CA GLN A 43 -23.08 12.86 6.18
C GLN A 43 -22.91 11.33 6.24
N MET A 44 -23.73 10.63 7.02
CA MET A 44 -23.71 9.17 7.05
C MET A 44 -24.11 8.55 5.72
N ALA A 45 -25.08 9.12 5.00
CA ALA A 45 -25.42 8.67 3.66
C ALA A 45 -24.23 8.82 2.69
N ARG A 46 -23.49 9.94 2.76
CA ARG A 46 -22.28 10.16 1.98
C ARG A 46 -21.15 9.19 2.35
N VAL A 47 -20.91 8.96 3.64
CA VAL A 47 -19.90 7.98 4.11
C VAL A 47 -20.24 6.58 3.61
N LYS A 48 -21.52 6.18 3.69
CA LYS A 48 -21.99 4.90 3.14
C LYS A 48 -21.79 4.80 1.62
N GLN A 49 -22.02 5.88 0.88
CA GLN A 49 -21.74 5.91 -0.56
C GLN A 49 -20.25 5.73 -0.85
N LEU A 50 -19.38 6.42 -0.10
CA LEU A 50 -17.92 6.27 -0.24
C LEU A 50 -17.45 4.86 0.11
N GLN A 51 -17.99 4.26 1.18
CA GLN A 51 -17.71 2.87 1.54
C GLN A 51 -18.12 1.91 0.44
N LYS A 52 -19.32 2.08 -0.15
CA LYS A 52 -19.75 1.25 -1.29
C LYS A 52 -18.82 1.39 -2.49
N LEU A 53 -18.39 2.62 -2.82
CA LEU A 53 -17.44 2.84 -3.91
C LEU A 53 -16.09 2.18 -3.63
N GLN A 54 -15.63 2.20 -2.37
CA GLN A 54 -14.42 1.50 -1.96
C GLN A 54 -14.57 -0.02 -2.07
N ASP A 55 -15.67 -0.58 -1.57
CA ASP A 55 -15.96 -2.01 -1.68
C ASP A 55 -16.08 -2.45 -3.15
N GLU A 56 -16.68 -1.63 -4.01
CA GLU A 56 -16.75 -1.88 -5.45
C GLU A 56 -15.38 -1.81 -6.11
N ALA A 57 -14.52 -0.86 -5.73
CA ALA A 57 -13.15 -0.77 -6.21
C ALA A 57 -12.33 -2.00 -5.78
N ASP A 58 -12.46 -2.44 -4.53
CA ASP A 58 -11.77 -3.62 -3.99
C ASP A 58 -12.23 -4.91 -4.69
N LYS A 59 -13.53 -5.02 -5.01
CA LYS A 59 -14.05 -6.13 -5.81
C LYS A 59 -13.47 -6.13 -7.22
N ARG A 60 -13.51 -4.99 -7.91
CA ARG A 60 -12.92 -4.86 -9.25
C ARG A 60 -11.43 -5.16 -9.28
N LEU A 61 -10.70 -4.77 -8.23
CA LEU A 61 -9.28 -5.09 -8.11
C LEU A 61 -9.05 -6.60 -8.04
N LYS A 62 -9.84 -7.32 -7.24
CA LYS A 62 -9.80 -8.78 -7.15
C LYS A 62 -10.22 -9.45 -8.45
N ASP A 63 -11.25 -8.93 -9.12
CA ASP A 63 -11.69 -9.45 -10.41
C ASP A 63 -10.58 -9.29 -11.48
N ASN A 64 -9.80 -8.21 -11.40
CA ASN A 64 -8.64 -7.99 -12.28
C ASN A 64 -7.46 -8.94 -12.00
N GLU A 65 -7.36 -9.56 -10.82
CA GLU A 65 -6.31 -10.55 -10.54
C GLU A 65 -6.44 -11.79 -11.44
N VAL A 66 -7.65 -12.07 -11.96
CA VAL A 66 -7.90 -13.14 -12.94
C VAL A 66 -7.22 -12.84 -14.29
N LEU A 67 -6.91 -11.58 -14.59
CA LEU A 67 -6.25 -11.17 -15.84
C LEU A 67 -4.74 -11.36 -15.81
N LEU A 68 -4.17 -11.79 -14.68
CA LEU A 68 -2.75 -12.06 -14.56
C LEU A 68 -2.37 -13.25 -15.46
N THR A 69 -1.43 -13.02 -16.36
CA THR A 69 -1.11 -13.97 -17.44
C THR A 69 -0.15 -15.07 -17.02
N THR A 70 0.60 -14.87 -15.94
CA THR A 70 1.74 -15.72 -15.58
C THR A 70 1.68 -16.11 -14.11
N GLU A 71 1.93 -17.39 -13.85
CA GLU A 71 2.00 -17.96 -12.51
C GLU A 71 3.41 -17.81 -11.92
N PRO A 72 3.53 -17.67 -10.59
CA PRO A 72 4.84 -17.61 -9.94
C PRO A 72 5.54 -18.97 -10.03
N GLY A 73 6.85 -18.96 -10.27
CA GLY A 73 7.67 -20.15 -10.22
C GLY A 73 7.68 -20.78 -8.83
N PHE A 74 7.96 -22.08 -8.76
CA PHE A 74 8.18 -22.79 -7.50
C PHE A 74 9.06 -24.02 -7.74
N LEU A 75 9.52 -24.62 -6.64
CA LEU A 75 10.27 -25.87 -6.63
C LEU A 75 9.68 -26.71 -5.51
N GLU A 76 9.15 -27.87 -5.85
CA GLU A 76 8.58 -28.80 -4.88
C GLU A 76 9.20 -30.18 -5.08
N PRO A 77 9.43 -30.92 -4.00
CA PRO A 77 9.98 -32.26 -4.12
C PRO A 77 8.89 -33.21 -4.65
N GLU A 78 9.20 -34.00 -5.67
CA GLU A 78 8.26 -34.98 -6.24
C GLU A 78 7.93 -36.13 -5.28
N HIS A 79 8.81 -36.39 -4.30
CA HIS A 79 8.68 -37.48 -3.33
C HIS A 79 8.83 -36.94 -1.92
N GLU A 80 8.19 -37.59 -0.94
CA GLU A 80 8.24 -37.22 0.48
C GLU A 80 9.67 -37.21 1.07
N MET A 81 10.57 -38.02 0.49
CA MET A 81 12.00 -38.07 0.87
C MET A 81 12.86 -37.03 0.14
N GLY A 82 12.34 -36.43 -0.93
CA GLY A 82 13.01 -35.39 -1.71
C GLY A 82 13.11 -34.12 -0.88
N ARG A 83 14.31 -33.56 -0.77
CA ARG A 83 14.54 -32.28 -0.09
C ARG A 83 15.03 -31.25 -1.10
N THR A 84 14.33 -30.13 -1.21
CA THR A 84 14.58 -29.09 -2.23
C THR A 84 15.97 -28.48 -2.14
N TYR A 85 16.54 -28.35 -0.93
CA TYR A 85 17.87 -27.77 -0.74
C TYR A 85 19.03 -28.65 -1.25
N LYS A 86 18.79 -29.92 -1.59
CA LYS A 86 19.82 -30.80 -2.15
C LYS A 86 19.97 -30.64 -3.66
N VAL A 87 19.02 -29.98 -4.32
CA VAL A 87 19.00 -29.79 -5.78
C VAL A 87 20.16 -28.88 -6.19
N ARG A 88 20.96 -29.31 -7.17
CA ARG A 88 22.09 -28.51 -7.66
C ARG A 88 21.64 -27.56 -8.76
N GLN A 89 22.37 -26.45 -8.90
CA GLN A 89 22.13 -25.48 -9.98
C GLN A 89 22.32 -26.10 -11.37
N ALA A 90 23.22 -27.07 -11.52
CA ALA A 90 23.41 -27.79 -12.78
C ALA A 90 22.15 -28.58 -13.19
N ASP A 91 21.49 -29.21 -12.22
CA ASP A 91 20.25 -29.97 -12.44
C ASP A 91 19.10 -29.03 -12.80
N LEU A 92 18.99 -27.89 -12.11
CA LEU A 92 17.99 -26.86 -12.42
C LEU A 92 18.17 -26.30 -13.84
N LYS A 93 19.40 -26.04 -14.27
CA LYS A 93 19.69 -25.55 -15.64
C LYS A 93 19.20 -26.50 -16.74
N GLN A 94 19.16 -27.81 -16.48
CA GLN A 94 18.68 -28.81 -17.44
C GLN A 94 17.14 -28.90 -17.49
N GLN A 95 16.46 -28.52 -16.40
CA GLN A 95 15.01 -28.61 -16.26
C GLN A 95 14.28 -27.32 -16.64
N VAL A 96 14.95 -26.17 -16.62
CA VAL A 96 14.39 -24.88 -17.05
C VAL A 96 14.47 -24.71 -18.56
N ASP A 97 13.66 -23.78 -19.09
CA ASP A 97 13.72 -23.39 -20.49
C ASP A 97 15.08 -22.81 -20.88
N VAL A 98 15.42 -22.91 -22.17
CA VAL A 98 16.71 -22.45 -22.72
C VAL A 98 16.96 -20.97 -22.42
N GLY A 99 15.92 -20.13 -22.40
CA GLY A 99 16.04 -18.71 -22.12
C GLY A 99 16.47 -18.44 -20.67
N THR A 100 15.86 -19.12 -19.71
CA THR A 100 16.26 -19.08 -18.30
C THR A 100 17.65 -19.70 -18.09
N ALA A 101 17.96 -20.81 -18.76
CA ALA A 101 19.27 -21.45 -18.68
C ALA A 101 20.40 -20.51 -19.14
N GLN A 102 20.19 -19.75 -20.23
CA GLN A 102 21.17 -18.79 -20.75
C GLN A 102 21.44 -17.61 -19.80
N LYS A 103 20.44 -17.20 -19.01
CA LYS A 103 20.59 -16.13 -18.01
C LYS A 103 21.34 -16.59 -16.74
N ALA A 104 21.57 -17.89 -16.58
CA ALA A 104 22.35 -18.45 -15.49
C ALA A 104 23.84 -18.51 -15.88
N PHE A 105 24.56 -17.41 -15.71
CA PHE A 105 25.98 -17.27 -16.02
C PHE A 105 26.85 -17.07 -14.77
N SER A 106 28.15 -17.31 -14.91
CA SER A 106 29.17 -16.96 -13.92
C SER A 106 30.27 -16.14 -14.61
N LEU A 107 30.63 -15.01 -14.00
CA LEU A 107 31.73 -14.15 -14.45
C LEU A 107 32.88 -14.31 -13.46
N SER A 108 34.00 -14.88 -13.91
CA SER A 108 35.24 -14.92 -13.11
C SER A 108 36.04 -13.65 -13.35
N LEU A 109 36.29 -12.89 -12.29
CA LEU A 109 36.89 -11.56 -12.33
C LEU A 109 37.91 -11.38 -11.18
N PRO A 110 39.09 -10.78 -11.41
CA PRO A 110 40.21 -10.80 -10.45
C PRO A 110 40.22 -9.66 -9.40
N PHE A 111 39.30 -8.68 -9.50
CA PHE A 111 39.35 -7.44 -8.71
C PHE A 111 38.41 -7.41 -7.49
N GLY A 112 37.95 -8.58 -7.03
CA GLY A 112 37.00 -8.69 -5.95
C GLY A 112 37.56 -8.35 -4.55
N PRO A 113 36.71 -8.39 -3.50
CA PRO A 113 35.29 -8.81 -3.56
C PRO A 113 34.40 -7.87 -4.36
N TYR A 114 33.39 -8.44 -5.02
CA TYR A 114 32.45 -7.71 -5.87
C TYR A 114 31.17 -7.33 -5.14
N VAL A 115 30.86 -6.03 -5.13
CA VAL A 115 29.54 -5.51 -4.77
C VAL A 115 28.75 -5.22 -6.03
N HIS A 116 27.43 -5.37 -5.98
CA HIS A 116 26.57 -5.17 -7.14
C HIS A 116 25.20 -4.64 -6.74
N ASP A 117 24.52 -4.05 -7.71
CA ASP A 117 23.16 -3.54 -7.60
C ASP A 117 22.47 -3.62 -8.95
N PHE A 118 21.15 -3.75 -8.93
CA PHE A 118 20.36 -3.78 -10.15
C PHE A 118 19.70 -2.43 -10.40
N SER A 119 19.50 -2.12 -11.67
CA SER A 119 18.47 -1.18 -12.06
C SER A 119 17.09 -1.66 -11.58
N ARG A 120 16.19 -0.71 -11.31
CA ARG A 120 14.84 -0.99 -10.80
C ARG A 120 14.01 -1.87 -11.74
N ASP A 121 14.30 -1.83 -13.03
CA ASP A 121 13.69 -2.67 -14.07
C ASP A 121 14.29 -4.10 -14.13
N GLY A 122 15.39 -4.35 -13.41
CA GLY A 122 16.09 -5.64 -13.42
C GLY A 122 16.83 -5.96 -14.73
N ARG A 123 16.93 -5.01 -15.66
CA ARG A 123 17.61 -5.22 -16.94
C ARG A 123 19.12 -5.01 -16.84
N PHE A 124 19.54 -3.99 -16.11
CA PHE A 124 20.95 -3.63 -15.98
C PHE A 124 21.51 -4.07 -14.63
N LEU A 125 22.70 -4.65 -14.66
CA LEU A 125 23.49 -5.03 -13.49
C LEU A 125 24.71 -4.13 -13.43
N CYS A 126 24.85 -3.38 -12.34
CA CYS A 126 26.07 -2.63 -12.06
C CYS A 126 26.86 -3.34 -10.97
N PHE A 127 28.17 -3.45 -11.17
CA PHE A 127 29.04 -4.06 -10.18
C PHE A 127 30.39 -3.36 -10.07
N GLY A 128 30.94 -3.41 -8.86
CA GLY A 128 32.20 -2.81 -8.48
C GLY A 128 33.06 -3.80 -7.70
N GLY A 129 34.28 -4.02 -8.15
CA GLY A 129 35.30 -4.76 -7.41
C GLY A 129 36.02 -3.87 -6.41
N ARG A 130 36.39 -4.42 -5.26
CA ARG A 130 37.10 -3.68 -4.20
C ARG A 130 38.41 -3.04 -4.66
N LYS A 131 39.05 -3.55 -5.73
CA LYS A 131 40.29 -3.00 -6.31
C LYS A 131 40.07 -1.93 -7.41
N GLY A 132 38.84 -1.46 -7.62
CA GLY A 132 38.56 -0.32 -8.51
C GLY A 132 37.94 -0.67 -9.86
N HIS A 133 37.61 -1.95 -10.11
CA HIS A 133 36.93 -2.38 -11.33
C HIS A 133 35.46 -2.00 -11.27
N LEU A 134 34.97 -1.16 -12.18
CA LEU A 134 33.57 -0.74 -12.25
C LEU A 134 32.99 -1.09 -13.63
N SER A 135 31.84 -1.76 -13.66
CA SER A 135 31.18 -2.09 -14.92
C SER A 135 29.65 -2.08 -14.80
N LEU A 136 29.01 -1.83 -15.94
CA LEU A 136 27.55 -1.88 -16.12
C LEU A 136 27.22 -2.82 -17.27
N LEU A 137 26.50 -3.89 -16.99
CA LEU A 137 26.14 -4.96 -17.92
C LEU A 137 24.64 -4.90 -18.23
N ASP A 138 24.26 -4.98 -19.51
CA ASP A 138 22.87 -5.24 -19.92
C ASP A 138 22.63 -6.75 -19.89
N LEU A 139 21.84 -7.24 -18.94
CA LEU A 139 21.56 -8.67 -18.77
C LEU A 139 20.63 -9.24 -19.85
N GLY A 140 19.95 -8.39 -20.61
CA GLY A 140 19.11 -8.83 -21.73
C GLY A 140 19.93 -9.20 -22.96
N THR A 141 21.00 -8.43 -23.23
CA THR A 141 21.86 -8.64 -24.40
C THR A 141 23.24 -9.21 -24.05
N MET A 142 23.56 -9.31 -22.76
CA MET A 142 24.89 -9.63 -22.22
C MET A 142 26.01 -8.71 -22.70
N ASN A 143 25.66 -7.49 -23.15
CA ASN A 143 26.63 -6.49 -23.58
C ASN A 143 27.06 -5.61 -22.40
N SER A 144 28.37 -5.46 -22.23
CA SER A 144 28.92 -4.45 -21.33
C SER A 144 28.67 -3.06 -21.93
N ARG A 145 28.04 -2.17 -21.16
CA ARG A 145 27.81 -0.77 -21.54
C ARG A 145 29.07 0.04 -21.33
N PHE A 146 29.73 -0.18 -20.19
CA PHE A 146 31.04 0.37 -19.91
C PHE A 146 31.80 -0.53 -18.93
N GLU A 147 33.11 -0.40 -18.98
CA GLU A 147 34.05 -1.02 -18.06
C GLU A 147 35.19 -0.04 -17.83
N VAL A 148 35.39 0.35 -16.57
CA VAL A 148 36.38 1.34 -16.17
C VAL A 148 37.16 0.82 -14.98
N GLN A 149 38.48 0.99 -15.01
CA GLN A 149 39.36 0.71 -13.89
C GLN A 149 39.73 2.03 -13.21
N LEU A 150 39.24 2.22 -11.99
CA LEU A 150 39.41 3.45 -11.21
C LEU A 150 40.66 3.46 -10.33
N GLU A 151 41.30 2.30 -10.14
CA GLU A 151 42.45 2.10 -9.24
C GLU A 151 42.24 2.54 -7.77
N GLU A 152 40.99 2.85 -7.42
CA GLU A 152 40.57 3.21 -6.06
C GLU A 152 39.68 2.14 -5.43
N THR A 153 39.59 2.14 -4.10
CA THR A 153 38.74 1.18 -3.40
C THR A 153 37.27 1.52 -3.56
N ILE A 154 36.49 0.63 -4.18
CA ILE A 154 35.03 0.73 -4.25
C ILE A 154 34.42 0.00 -3.05
N ARG A 155 33.55 0.69 -2.30
CA ARG A 155 32.86 0.15 -1.11
C ARG A 155 31.43 -0.28 -1.40
N ASP A 156 30.74 0.48 -2.24
CA ASP A 156 29.36 0.21 -2.64
C ASP A 156 29.08 0.83 -4.00
N VAL A 157 28.07 0.29 -4.69
CA VAL A 157 27.62 0.74 -6.00
C VAL A 157 26.10 0.75 -6.01
N LYS A 158 25.51 1.79 -6.60
CA LYS A 158 24.05 1.95 -6.72
C LYS A 158 23.67 2.50 -8.07
N VAL A 159 22.68 1.89 -8.70
CA VAL A 159 22.03 2.47 -9.88
C VAL A 159 21.01 3.50 -9.40
N LEU A 160 20.94 4.65 -10.07
CA LEU A 160 20.05 5.75 -9.68
C LEU A 160 18.68 5.57 -10.34
N GLN A 161 18.07 6.64 -10.90
CA GLN A 161 16.74 6.55 -11.51
C GLN A 161 16.70 5.66 -12.75
N SER A 162 17.82 5.59 -13.48
CA SER A 162 17.99 4.81 -14.70
C SER A 162 19.42 4.27 -14.74
N HIS A 163 19.65 3.26 -15.58
CA HIS A 163 20.99 2.78 -15.95
C HIS A 163 21.92 3.87 -16.53
N GLU A 164 21.39 5.05 -16.86
CA GLU A 164 22.16 6.20 -17.33
C GLU A 164 23.03 6.81 -16.24
N MET A 165 22.67 6.66 -14.96
CA MET A 165 23.49 7.17 -13.87
C MET A 165 23.75 6.12 -12.80
N VAL A 166 25.02 6.00 -12.43
CA VAL A 166 25.51 5.07 -11.41
C VAL A 166 26.27 5.85 -10.35
N ALA A 167 25.92 5.66 -9.08
CA ALA A 167 26.68 6.17 -7.96
C ALA A 167 27.63 5.11 -7.40
N THR A 168 28.85 5.52 -7.07
CA THR A 168 29.86 4.67 -6.44
C THR A 168 30.41 5.32 -5.17
N ALA A 169 30.60 4.50 -4.15
CA ALA A 169 31.25 4.89 -2.91
C ALA A 169 32.74 4.55 -3.01
N GLN A 170 33.57 5.55 -3.30
CA GLN A 170 35.02 5.37 -3.42
C GLN A 170 35.74 5.63 -2.11
N LYS A 171 37.06 5.66 -2.15
CA LYS A 171 37.91 5.81 -0.96
C LYS A 171 37.53 7.08 -0.18
N LYS A 172 37.50 8.24 -0.86
CA LYS A 172 37.34 9.56 -0.23
C LYS A 172 35.94 10.17 -0.36
N TYR A 173 35.30 10.04 -1.52
CA TYR A 173 34.01 10.67 -1.83
C TYR A 173 33.06 9.70 -2.54
N ALA A 174 31.78 10.09 -2.61
CA ALA A 174 30.84 9.46 -3.54
C ALA A 174 30.95 10.13 -4.92
N TYR A 175 30.93 9.32 -5.97
CA TYR A 175 31.02 9.78 -7.35
C TYR A 175 29.84 9.26 -8.16
N ILE A 176 29.38 10.05 -9.12
CA ILE A 176 28.33 9.68 -10.06
C ILE A 176 28.95 9.57 -11.46
N TYR A 177 28.66 8.46 -12.14
CA TYR A 177 29.11 8.13 -13.47
C TYR A 177 27.93 8.05 -14.45
N ASP A 178 28.16 8.40 -15.70
CA ASP A 178 27.24 8.15 -16.81
C ASP A 178 27.30 6.68 -17.25
N SER A 179 26.33 6.26 -18.07
CA SER A 179 26.28 5.02 -18.84
C SER A 179 27.50 4.71 -19.71
N GLN A 180 28.36 5.70 -19.99
CA GLN A 180 29.62 5.51 -20.71
C GLN A 180 30.82 5.37 -19.76
N GLY A 181 30.62 5.46 -18.45
CA GLY A 181 31.70 5.43 -17.45
C GLY A 181 32.42 6.77 -17.26
N ILE A 182 31.86 7.87 -17.76
CA ILE A 182 32.39 9.23 -17.57
C ILE A 182 31.96 9.74 -16.20
N GLU A 183 32.89 10.30 -15.42
CA GLU A 183 32.59 10.96 -14.15
C GLU A 183 31.77 12.24 -14.38
N LEU A 184 30.54 12.28 -13.86
CA LEU A 184 29.65 13.44 -13.92
C LEU A 184 29.86 14.36 -12.71
N HIS A 185 29.85 13.78 -11.51
CA HIS A 185 29.88 14.53 -10.27
C HIS A 185 30.68 13.85 -9.18
N ARG A 186 31.44 14.67 -8.44
CA ARG A 186 32.08 14.31 -7.18
C ARG A 186 31.37 15.00 -6.02
N ILE A 187 30.75 14.21 -5.15
CA ILE A 187 30.02 14.70 -3.98
C ILE A 187 31.01 14.90 -2.82
N LYS A 188 31.46 16.13 -2.62
CA LYS A 188 32.47 16.48 -1.59
C LYS A 188 31.92 16.36 -0.17
N GLU A 189 30.62 16.54 -0.02
CA GLU A 189 29.95 16.49 1.26
C GLU A 189 30.02 15.06 1.80
N ALA A 190 29.78 14.05 0.96
CA ALA A 190 29.75 12.63 1.29
C ALA A 190 31.17 12.07 1.44
N GLN A 191 31.80 12.35 2.57
CA GLN A 191 33.15 11.91 2.90
C GLN A 191 33.17 10.45 3.37
N ASN A 192 34.14 9.69 2.85
CA ASN A 192 34.39 8.28 3.15
C ASN A 192 33.10 7.44 3.24
N PRO A 193 32.26 7.42 2.19
CA PRO A 193 31.02 6.65 2.20
C PRO A 193 31.34 5.15 2.24
N LEU A 194 30.64 4.42 3.11
CA LEU A 194 30.69 2.96 3.24
C LEU A 194 29.55 2.29 2.49
N LYS A 195 28.33 2.86 2.58
CA LYS A 195 27.13 2.38 1.89
C LYS A 195 26.36 3.51 1.24
N LEU A 196 25.72 3.18 0.12
CA LEU A 196 24.83 4.06 -0.64
C LEU A 196 23.47 3.39 -0.80
N GLU A 197 22.40 4.17 -0.78
CA GLU A 197 21.05 3.70 -1.09
C GLU A 197 20.30 4.81 -1.83
N TYR A 198 19.59 4.47 -2.90
CA TYR A 198 18.88 5.44 -3.72
C TYR A 198 17.37 5.30 -3.51
N LEU A 199 16.71 6.41 -3.14
CA LEU A 199 15.26 6.49 -2.95
C LEU A 199 14.59 6.91 -4.28
N PRO A 200 13.95 5.97 -5.01
CA PRO A 200 13.58 6.18 -6.40
C PRO A 200 12.44 7.20 -6.60
N PHE A 201 11.48 7.30 -5.67
CA PHE A 201 10.34 8.21 -5.80
C PHE A 201 10.66 9.65 -5.34
N HIS A 202 11.69 9.81 -4.50
CA HIS A 202 12.12 11.09 -3.95
C HIS A 202 13.36 11.66 -4.66
N PHE A 203 14.03 10.85 -5.49
CA PHE A 203 15.29 11.18 -6.16
C PHE A 203 16.41 11.57 -5.19
N LEU A 204 16.46 10.90 -4.03
CA LEU A 204 17.44 11.14 -2.99
C LEU A 204 18.50 10.02 -2.99
N LEU A 205 19.76 10.39 -3.11
CA LEU A 205 20.89 9.54 -2.80
C LEU A 205 21.21 9.64 -1.32
N CYS A 206 21.14 8.52 -0.65
CA CYS A 206 21.50 8.40 0.75
C CYS A 206 22.89 7.82 0.88
N SER A 207 23.72 8.46 1.69
CA SER A 207 25.08 8.00 1.95
C SER A 207 25.32 7.93 3.45
N ILE A 208 25.98 6.85 3.88
CA ILE A 208 26.53 6.73 5.22
C ILE A 208 28.00 6.38 5.14
N GLY A 209 28.80 7.04 5.97
CA GLY A 209 30.25 6.87 6.02
C GLY A 209 30.77 6.42 7.38
N ASP A 210 32.10 6.34 7.45
CA ASP A 210 32.85 5.95 8.65
C ASP A 210 32.59 6.89 9.85
N SER A 211 32.31 8.17 9.57
CA SER A 211 31.97 9.17 10.58
C SER A 211 30.59 8.99 11.24
N GLY A 212 29.78 8.02 10.79
CA GLY A 212 28.41 7.84 11.30
C GLY A 212 27.48 9.01 10.92
N ARG A 213 27.77 9.71 9.82
CA ARG A 213 26.94 10.80 9.30
C ARG A 213 26.07 10.27 8.17
N LEU A 214 24.75 10.33 8.34
CA LEU A 214 23.75 9.92 7.36
C LEU A 214 23.27 11.16 6.61
N ARG A 215 23.47 11.17 5.28
CA ARG A 215 23.07 12.29 4.44
C ARG A 215 22.07 11.86 3.38
N TRP A 216 21.12 12.74 3.09
CA TRP A 216 20.23 12.69 1.93
C TRP A 216 20.61 13.81 0.97
N GLN A 217 21.03 13.45 -0.23
CA GLN A 217 21.32 14.40 -1.30
C GLN A 217 20.31 14.23 -2.42
N ASP A 218 19.70 15.32 -2.83
CA ASP A 218 18.83 15.35 -4.00
C ASP A 218 19.69 15.35 -5.27
N ILE A 219 19.51 14.33 -6.10
CA ILE A 219 20.27 14.16 -7.34
C ILE A 219 19.80 15.15 -8.41
N THR A 220 18.53 15.54 -8.38
CA THR A 220 17.96 16.45 -9.38
C THR A 220 18.41 17.89 -9.17
N SER A 221 18.49 18.34 -7.91
CA SER A 221 18.87 19.72 -7.57
C SER A 221 20.33 19.84 -7.09
N GLY A 222 20.99 18.73 -6.79
CA GLY A 222 22.32 18.66 -6.19
C GLY A 222 22.38 19.07 -4.71
N LYS A 223 21.27 19.53 -4.12
CA LYS A 223 21.23 20.07 -2.75
C LYS A 223 21.16 18.95 -1.72
N VAL A 224 21.76 19.21 -0.56
CA VAL A 224 21.63 18.33 0.61
C VAL A 224 20.28 18.60 1.27
N ALA A 225 19.40 17.60 1.26
CA ALA A 225 18.07 17.69 1.84
C ALA A 225 18.11 17.58 3.37
N ALA A 226 18.89 16.63 3.88
CA ALA A 226 19.06 16.41 5.32
C ALA A 226 20.43 15.81 5.62
N ASP A 227 20.90 16.04 6.84
CA ASP A 227 22.20 15.59 7.29
C ASP A 227 22.20 15.33 8.81
N HIS A 228 22.18 14.05 9.18
CA HIS A 228 21.98 13.61 10.55
C HIS A 228 23.18 12.82 11.07
N ARG A 229 23.49 13.01 12.36
CA ARG A 229 24.53 12.25 13.06
C ARG A 229 23.90 11.06 13.75
N THR A 230 24.36 9.85 13.42
CA THR A 230 23.83 8.62 14.04
C THR A 230 24.32 8.44 15.47
N ASN A 231 25.51 8.95 15.80
CA ASN A 231 26.18 8.78 17.11
C ASN A 231 26.45 7.33 17.51
N TYR A 232 26.39 6.39 16.56
CA TYR A 232 26.64 4.96 16.78
C TYR A 232 27.94 4.45 16.14
N GLY A 233 28.79 5.38 15.68
CA GLY A 233 30.05 5.08 14.99
C GLY A 233 29.85 4.71 13.52
N PRO A 234 30.82 4.00 12.91
CA PRO A 234 30.74 3.61 11.51
C PRO A 234 29.62 2.60 11.27
N CYS A 235 28.93 2.77 10.16
CA CYS A 235 27.81 1.91 9.78
C CYS A 235 28.06 1.35 8.38
N GLU A 236 28.16 0.02 8.30
CA GLU A 236 28.39 -0.73 7.07
C GLU A 236 27.10 -1.32 6.51
N VAL A 237 25.95 -1.15 7.18
CA VAL A 237 24.70 -1.78 6.77
C VAL A 237 23.59 -0.73 6.71
N MET A 238 23.08 -0.50 5.51
CA MET A 238 22.02 0.47 5.25
C MET A 238 21.09 -0.09 4.19
N ARG A 239 19.77 -0.05 4.44
CA ARG A 239 18.73 -0.38 3.45
C ARG A 239 17.54 0.55 3.54
N GLN A 240 16.85 0.74 2.43
CA GLN A 240 15.57 1.43 2.40
C GLN A 240 14.41 0.45 2.53
N ASN A 241 13.31 0.92 3.10
CA ASN A 241 12.02 0.28 2.90
C ASN A 241 11.33 0.90 1.69
N MET A 242 11.10 0.09 0.66
CA MET A 242 10.49 0.54 -0.61
C MET A 242 9.07 1.11 -0.45
N ARG A 243 8.35 0.79 0.64
CA ARG A 243 6.97 1.27 0.86
C ARG A 243 6.92 2.68 1.43
N ASN A 244 7.80 3.02 2.37
CA ASN A 244 7.74 4.26 3.12
C ASN A 244 9.01 5.12 3.04
N ALA A 245 10.01 4.70 2.26
CA ALA A 245 11.26 5.42 2.03
C ALA A 245 12.12 5.61 3.31
N VAL A 246 11.80 4.94 4.42
CA VAL A 246 12.58 5.00 5.67
C VAL A 246 13.86 4.19 5.52
N LEU A 247 14.98 4.78 5.95
CA LEU A 247 16.27 4.10 5.97
C LEU A 247 16.46 3.33 7.27
N HIS A 248 16.89 2.09 7.14
CA HIS A 248 17.20 1.20 8.24
C HIS A 248 18.72 1.04 8.27
N LEU A 249 19.33 1.43 9.38
CA LEU A 249 20.77 1.33 9.62
C LEU A 249 21.06 0.26 10.67
N GLY A 250 22.03 -0.60 10.40
CA GLY A 250 22.56 -1.58 11.34
C GLY A 250 23.89 -1.11 11.93
N HIS A 251 23.98 -1.08 13.26
CA HIS A 251 25.16 -0.58 13.97
C HIS A 251 25.98 -1.71 14.60
N ASN A 252 27.21 -1.36 15.01
CA ASN A 252 28.14 -2.29 15.65
C ASN A 252 27.69 -2.76 17.05
N ASN A 253 26.79 -2.02 17.69
CA ASN A 253 26.23 -2.35 19.01
C ASN A 253 25.02 -3.31 18.94
N GLY A 254 24.70 -3.84 17.76
CA GLY A 254 23.55 -4.73 17.55
C GLY A 254 22.19 -4.03 17.46
N ARG A 255 22.16 -2.70 17.48
CA ARG A 255 20.93 -1.92 17.25
C ARG A 255 20.70 -1.69 15.77
N VAL A 256 19.43 -1.76 15.39
CA VAL A 256 18.91 -1.26 14.13
C VAL A 256 18.14 0.01 14.39
N THR A 257 18.46 1.08 13.67
CA THR A 257 17.82 2.40 13.82
C THR A 257 17.14 2.82 12.53
N LEU A 258 15.95 3.41 12.64
CA LEU A 258 15.14 3.85 11.52
C LEU A 258 15.22 5.37 11.37
N TRP A 259 15.56 5.84 10.17
CA TRP A 259 15.85 7.25 9.90
C TRP A 259 14.94 7.85 8.83
N THR A 260 14.56 9.10 9.08
CA THR A 260 13.83 9.96 8.13
C THR A 260 14.60 11.27 8.00
N PRO A 261 14.50 11.97 6.85
CA PRO A 261 15.13 13.28 6.69
C PRO A 261 14.55 14.32 7.66
N ASN A 262 13.31 14.14 8.12
CA ASN A 262 12.56 15.10 8.93
C ASN A 262 13.04 15.21 10.38
N MET A 263 13.67 14.16 10.90
CA MET A 263 14.04 14.07 12.31
C MET A 263 15.54 13.81 12.45
N SER A 264 16.21 14.63 13.25
CA SER A 264 17.64 14.47 13.56
C SER A 264 17.95 13.30 14.50
N ARG A 265 16.90 12.71 15.10
CA ARG A 265 16.97 11.50 15.90
C ARG A 265 16.28 10.35 15.15
N PRO A 266 16.66 9.09 15.38
CA PRO A 266 15.99 7.97 14.77
C PRO A 266 14.53 7.90 15.22
N VAL A 267 13.65 7.53 14.29
CA VAL A 267 12.20 7.39 14.52
C VAL A 267 11.90 6.20 15.42
N ALA A 268 12.67 5.12 15.25
CA ALA A 268 12.62 3.95 16.10
C ALA A 268 14.01 3.33 16.23
N GLU A 269 14.27 2.70 17.36
CA GLU A 269 15.46 1.90 17.61
C GLU A 269 15.05 0.51 18.08
N VAL A 270 15.66 -0.53 17.51
CA VAL A 270 15.40 -1.93 17.85
C VAL A 270 16.73 -2.58 18.19
N VAL A 271 16.83 -3.21 19.36
CA VAL A 271 17.99 -4.05 19.69
C VAL A 271 17.82 -5.39 18.98
N ALA A 272 18.41 -5.51 17.79
CA ALA A 272 18.19 -6.65 16.92
C ALA A 272 19.08 -7.85 17.29
N GLN A 273 20.36 -7.61 17.54
CA GLN A 273 21.36 -8.65 17.79
C GLN A 273 22.21 -8.33 19.02
N ARG A 274 22.94 -9.33 19.54
CA ARG A 274 23.85 -9.13 20.68
C ARG A 274 25.19 -8.53 20.24
N GLY A 275 25.61 -8.81 19.00
CA GLY A 275 26.83 -8.29 18.39
C GLY A 275 26.56 -7.34 17.22
N LYS A 276 27.58 -7.03 16.42
CA LYS A 276 27.47 -6.16 15.25
C LYS A 276 26.45 -6.74 14.25
N VAL A 277 25.58 -5.88 13.73
CA VAL A 277 24.69 -6.23 12.62
C VAL A 277 25.55 -6.32 11.35
N LEU A 278 25.56 -7.49 10.70
CA LEU A 278 26.34 -7.73 9.47
C LEU A 278 25.52 -7.45 8.22
N GLY A 279 24.24 -7.81 8.23
CA GLY A 279 23.32 -7.65 7.12
C GLY A 279 21.92 -7.32 7.61
N LEU A 280 21.19 -6.56 6.79
CA LEU A 280 19.78 -6.28 7.00
C LEU A 280 19.09 -6.12 5.65
N ASP A 281 17.81 -6.48 5.59
CA ASP A 281 16.94 -6.13 4.48
C ASP A 281 15.48 -6.01 4.91
N VAL A 282 14.70 -5.27 4.13
CA VAL A 282 13.31 -4.96 4.47
C VAL A 282 12.38 -5.34 3.33
N TRP A 283 11.37 -6.14 3.62
CA TRP A 283 10.31 -6.50 2.69
C TRP A 283 8.95 -6.18 3.29
N ARG A 284 8.24 -5.23 2.66
CA ARG A 284 6.94 -4.71 3.12
C ARG A 284 7.02 -4.15 4.55
N ASP A 285 6.62 -4.96 5.52
CA ASP A 285 6.58 -4.67 6.95
C ASP A 285 7.51 -5.58 7.76
N TYR A 286 8.29 -6.43 7.09
CA TYR A 286 9.19 -7.37 7.74
C TYR A 286 10.63 -6.90 7.56
N LEU A 287 11.41 -6.97 8.64
CA LEU A 287 12.82 -6.65 8.67
C LEU A 287 13.59 -7.93 9.01
N ALA A 288 14.50 -8.35 8.13
CA ALA A 288 15.45 -9.41 8.43
C ALA A 288 16.77 -8.80 8.88
N THR A 289 17.38 -9.41 9.89
CA THR A 289 18.64 -8.96 10.49
C THR A 289 19.54 -10.15 10.75
N THR A 290 20.84 -10.00 10.51
CA THR A 290 21.86 -10.98 10.88
C THR A 290 22.98 -10.31 11.65
N GLY A 291 23.55 -11.02 12.62
CA GLY A 291 24.62 -10.52 13.47
C GLY A 291 25.85 -11.43 13.50
N THR A 292 26.93 -10.90 14.07
CA THR A 292 28.14 -11.66 14.38
C THR A 292 27.92 -12.81 15.36
N ASP A 293 26.78 -12.82 16.04
CA ASP A 293 26.34 -13.91 16.92
C ASP A 293 25.87 -15.16 16.15
N GLY A 294 25.88 -15.13 14.80
CA GLY A 294 25.45 -16.25 13.97
C GLY A 294 23.93 -16.44 13.94
N LEU A 295 23.20 -15.52 14.59
CA LEU A 295 21.75 -15.49 14.63
C LEU A 295 21.23 -14.64 13.48
N TRP A 296 20.15 -15.10 12.85
CA TRP A 296 19.33 -14.25 12.00
C TRP A 296 17.90 -14.23 12.52
N LYS A 297 17.29 -13.05 12.47
CA LYS A 297 15.97 -12.77 13.03
C LYS A 297 15.13 -12.00 12.03
N VAL A 298 13.86 -12.36 11.94
CA VAL A 298 12.85 -11.62 11.17
C VAL A 298 11.92 -10.94 12.15
N TRP A 299 11.72 -9.64 11.96
CA TRP A 299 10.95 -8.74 12.80
C TRP A 299 9.73 -8.24 12.05
N ASP A 300 8.57 -8.15 12.72
CA ASP A 300 7.41 -7.41 12.24
C ASP A 300 7.55 -5.94 12.66
N LEU A 301 7.76 -5.03 11.71
CA LEU A 301 7.94 -3.59 11.94
C LEU A 301 6.68 -2.91 12.48
N ARG A 302 5.48 -3.47 12.29
CA ARG A 302 4.24 -2.87 12.81
C ARG A 302 4.14 -3.02 14.32
N LYS A 303 4.64 -4.14 14.85
CA LYS A 303 4.61 -4.48 16.28
C LYS A 303 5.97 -4.42 16.95
N PHE A 304 7.06 -4.30 16.17
CA PHE A 304 8.45 -4.46 16.60
C PHE A 304 8.71 -5.76 17.38
N GLN A 305 8.10 -6.86 16.93
CA GLN A 305 8.23 -8.18 17.55
C GLN A 305 8.98 -9.13 16.62
N VAL A 306 9.79 -10.01 17.21
CA VAL A 306 10.44 -11.11 16.49
C VAL A 306 9.38 -12.12 16.06
N VAL A 307 9.34 -12.41 14.76
CA VAL A 307 8.50 -13.44 14.17
C VAL A 307 9.26 -14.77 14.19
N THR A 308 10.50 -14.72 13.71
CA THR A 308 11.33 -15.90 13.47
C THR A 308 12.74 -15.62 13.95
N SER A 309 13.37 -16.59 14.62
CA SER A 309 14.77 -16.51 15.08
C SER A 309 15.41 -17.88 14.89
N HIS A 310 16.50 -17.95 14.14
CA HIS A 310 17.25 -19.19 13.94
C HIS A 310 18.73 -19.00 14.24
N ALA A 311 19.33 -20.03 14.85
CA ALA A 311 20.67 -20.00 15.43
C ALA A 311 21.72 -20.82 14.67
N TRP A 312 21.33 -21.59 13.67
CA TRP A 312 22.23 -22.58 13.07
C TRP A 312 22.72 -22.15 11.68
N THR A 313 23.81 -21.39 11.68
CA THR A 313 24.67 -21.22 10.50
C THR A 313 26.13 -21.48 10.92
N PRO A 314 26.90 -22.32 10.20
CA PRO A 314 28.29 -22.61 10.54
C PRO A 314 29.19 -21.36 10.53
N LEU A 315 28.85 -20.40 9.68
CA LEU A 315 29.48 -19.09 9.56
C LEU A 315 28.40 -18.01 9.64
N PRO A 316 28.67 -16.88 10.30
CA PRO A 316 27.70 -15.81 10.41
C PRO A 316 27.37 -15.24 9.02
N PRO A 317 26.08 -15.05 8.69
CA PRO A 317 25.71 -14.51 7.39
C PRO A 317 26.26 -13.10 7.18
N THR A 318 26.88 -12.86 6.03
CA THR A 318 27.51 -11.57 5.68
C THR A 318 26.47 -10.57 5.17
N ASP A 319 25.52 -11.01 4.35
CA ASP A 319 24.50 -10.15 3.76
C ASP A 319 23.16 -10.87 3.59
N LEU A 320 22.08 -10.08 3.55
CA LEU A 320 20.70 -10.55 3.45
C LEU A 320 19.98 -9.82 2.31
N SER A 321 19.10 -10.53 1.61
CA SER A 321 18.18 -9.93 0.65
C SER A 321 16.84 -10.63 0.64
N PHE A 322 15.76 -9.86 0.59
CA PHE A 322 14.43 -10.34 0.30
C PHE A 322 14.14 -10.29 -1.20
N SER A 323 13.39 -11.27 -1.68
CA SER A 323 12.84 -11.29 -3.03
C SER A 323 11.53 -10.48 -3.09
N GLN A 324 11.01 -10.24 -4.30
CA GLN A 324 9.72 -9.55 -4.46
C GLN A 324 8.55 -10.39 -3.88
N THR A 325 8.67 -11.71 -3.96
CA THR A 325 7.70 -12.69 -3.47
C THR A 325 7.81 -13.00 -1.97
N GLY A 326 8.91 -12.60 -1.31
CA GLY A 326 9.12 -12.80 0.13
C GLY A 326 10.07 -13.95 0.51
N LEU A 327 10.81 -14.50 -0.45
CA LEU A 327 11.94 -15.40 -0.16
C LEU A 327 13.08 -14.60 0.49
N LEU A 328 13.78 -15.20 1.46
CA LEU A 328 14.94 -14.60 2.11
C LEU A 328 16.21 -15.34 1.69
N ALA A 329 17.12 -14.66 1.00
CA ALA A 329 18.44 -15.16 0.70
C ALA A 329 19.46 -14.65 1.72
N MET A 330 20.38 -15.51 2.10
CA MET A 330 21.51 -15.20 2.96
C MET A 330 22.80 -15.79 2.41
N THR A 331 23.90 -15.06 2.63
CA THR A 331 25.25 -15.47 2.22
C THR A 331 26.05 -15.86 3.46
N CYS A 332 26.53 -17.09 3.49
CA CYS A 332 27.25 -17.70 4.61
C CYS A 332 28.60 -18.22 4.11
N GLY A 333 29.57 -17.34 3.93
CA GLY A 333 30.88 -17.71 3.39
C GLY A 333 30.78 -18.32 1.98
N PRO A 334 31.09 -19.61 1.78
CA PRO A 334 30.99 -20.27 0.48
C PRO A 334 29.58 -20.72 0.10
N VAL A 335 28.59 -20.58 0.98
CA VAL A 335 27.22 -21.07 0.76
C VAL A 335 26.24 -19.92 0.68
N VAL A 336 25.33 -19.97 -0.29
CA VAL A 336 24.11 -19.17 -0.34
C VAL A 336 22.93 -20.04 0.02
N GLN A 337 22.15 -19.61 1.02
CA GLN A 337 20.94 -20.29 1.46
C GLN A 337 19.72 -19.41 1.21
N VAL A 338 18.66 -19.99 0.67
CA VAL A 338 17.38 -19.32 0.46
C VAL A 338 16.33 -19.97 1.33
N PHE A 339 15.50 -19.18 2.00
CA PHE A 339 14.43 -19.62 2.88
C PHE A 339 13.07 -19.15 2.36
N ARG A 340 12.07 -20.03 2.47
CA ARG A 340 10.67 -19.75 2.18
C ARG A 340 9.89 -19.57 3.49
N ASP A 341 8.78 -18.82 3.45
CA ASP A 341 7.83 -18.64 4.55
C ASP A 341 8.39 -18.06 5.86
N THR A 342 9.46 -17.26 5.78
CA THR A 342 10.09 -16.64 6.95
C THR A 342 9.21 -15.58 7.66
N THR A 343 8.16 -15.11 7.00
CA THR A 343 7.31 -13.98 7.44
C THR A 343 5.93 -14.41 7.96
N GLN A 344 5.54 -15.69 7.83
CA GLN A 344 4.23 -16.15 8.29
C GLN A 344 4.26 -16.37 9.80
N LYS A 345 3.33 -15.73 10.54
CA LYS A 345 3.17 -15.89 12.01
C LYS A 345 2.67 -17.28 12.45
N GLY A 346 2.46 -18.19 11.49
CA GLY A 346 1.80 -19.49 11.64
C GLY A 346 2.68 -20.69 11.36
N GLY A 347 4.01 -20.56 11.33
CA GLY A 347 4.85 -21.73 11.62
C GLY A 347 4.47 -22.19 13.03
N ASN A 348 3.95 -23.41 13.16
CA ASN A 348 3.44 -23.96 14.43
C ASN A 348 4.33 -23.56 15.62
N PRO A 349 3.78 -23.23 16.81
CA PRO A 349 4.57 -22.93 18.00
C PRO A 349 5.60 -24.02 18.35
N GLU A 350 5.36 -25.27 17.96
CA GLU A 350 6.32 -26.39 18.08
C GLU A 350 7.52 -26.28 17.12
N SER A 351 7.40 -25.51 16.03
CA SER A 351 8.46 -25.24 15.05
C SER A 351 9.36 -24.05 15.41
N GLN A 352 9.11 -23.35 16.52
CA GLN A 352 10.08 -22.37 17.06
C GLN A 352 11.37 -23.06 17.56
N GLY A 353 11.34 -24.38 17.74
CA GLY A 353 12.52 -25.24 17.93
C GLY A 353 12.90 -26.09 16.70
N ALA A 354 12.08 -26.11 15.64
CA ALA A 354 12.39 -26.83 14.42
C ALA A 354 13.26 -25.95 13.52
N VAL A 355 14.42 -26.48 13.13
CA VAL A 355 15.32 -25.82 12.19
C VAL A 355 14.56 -25.65 10.87
N ALA A 356 14.23 -24.41 10.50
CA ALA A 356 13.66 -24.12 9.19
C ALA A 356 14.65 -24.63 8.14
N LEU A 357 14.22 -25.63 7.35
CA LEU A 357 15.06 -26.16 6.30
C LEU A 357 15.14 -25.11 5.18
N PRO A 358 16.32 -24.88 4.59
CA PRO A 358 16.43 -23.98 3.46
C PRO A 358 15.58 -24.52 2.30
N TYR A 359 14.99 -23.59 1.55
CA TYR A 359 14.33 -23.86 0.28
C TYR A 359 15.35 -24.30 -0.77
N LEU A 360 16.46 -23.58 -0.87
CA LEU A 360 17.57 -23.87 -1.79
C LEU A 360 18.89 -23.60 -1.09
N ALA A 361 19.90 -24.42 -1.37
CA ALA A 361 21.28 -24.17 -0.95
C ALA A 361 22.22 -24.32 -2.16
N HIS A 362 23.01 -23.28 -2.41
CA HIS A 362 24.06 -23.29 -3.42
C HIS A 362 25.40 -23.08 -2.74
N SER A 363 26.40 -23.88 -3.08
CA SER A 363 27.73 -23.83 -2.45
C SER A 363 28.80 -23.87 -3.52
N GLU A 364 29.80 -23.00 -3.39
CA GLU A 364 31.00 -22.99 -4.23
C GLU A 364 32.24 -22.92 -3.34
N THR A 365 33.07 -23.95 -3.38
CA THR A 365 34.17 -24.14 -2.40
C THR A 365 35.29 -23.10 -2.54
N SER A 366 35.53 -22.60 -3.75
CA SER A 366 36.60 -21.63 -4.03
C SER A 366 36.21 -20.18 -3.75
N GLU A 367 34.92 -19.92 -3.47
CA GLU A 367 34.39 -18.58 -3.31
C GLU A 367 34.05 -18.24 -1.88
N ARG A 368 34.14 -16.94 -1.59
CA ARG A 368 33.46 -16.35 -0.44
C ARG A 368 32.47 -15.31 -0.94
N PHE A 369 31.19 -15.56 -0.69
CA PHE A 369 30.12 -14.66 -1.05
C PHE A 369 29.97 -13.53 -0.04
N GLU A 370 29.96 -12.30 -0.54
CA GLU A 370 29.89 -11.07 0.27
C GLU A 370 28.55 -10.34 0.11
N ARG A 371 27.87 -10.51 -1.03
CA ARG A 371 26.59 -9.83 -1.29
C ARG A 371 25.65 -10.70 -2.10
N VAL A 372 24.36 -10.65 -1.79
CA VAL A 372 23.30 -11.31 -2.57
C VAL A 372 22.19 -10.33 -2.88
N ARG A 373 21.72 -10.23 -4.13
CA ARG A 373 20.54 -9.42 -4.47
C ARG A 373 19.66 -10.19 -5.44
N PHE A 374 18.37 -10.18 -5.20
CA PHE A 374 17.41 -10.72 -6.16
C PHE A 374 17.27 -9.80 -7.37
N ARG A 375 17.18 -10.40 -8.56
CA ARG A 375 16.87 -9.69 -9.79
C ARG A 375 15.39 -9.30 -9.77
N PRO A 376 15.03 -8.02 -9.98
CA PRO A 376 13.64 -7.63 -10.13
C PRO A 376 12.95 -8.39 -11.28
N HIS A 377 11.72 -8.87 -11.05
CA HIS A 377 10.84 -9.51 -12.04
C HIS A 377 11.31 -10.84 -12.64
N GLU A 378 12.43 -11.41 -12.18
CA GLU A 378 12.90 -12.71 -12.64
C GLU A 378 13.36 -13.60 -11.48
N ASP A 379 13.37 -14.90 -11.72
CA ASP A 379 13.71 -15.95 -10.75
C ASP A 379 15.22 -16.18 -10.60
N PHE A 380 15.96 -15.08 -10.42
CA PHE A 380 17.41 -15.11 -10.24
C PHE A 380 17.84 -14.35 -8.99
N ALA A 381 18.84 -14.88 -8.30
CA ALA A 381 19.63 -14.18 -7.30
C ALA A 381 21.05 -14.00 -7.82
N MET A 382 21.53 -12.77 -7.86
CA MET A 382 22.93 -12.49 -8.16
C MET A 382 23.73 -12.50 -6.87
N VAL A 383 24.88 -13.14 -6.92
CA VAL A 383 25.77 -13.29 -5.78
C VAL A 383 27.14 -12.73 -6.17
N GLY A 384 27.62 -11.78 -5.38
CA GLY A 384 28.95 -11.19 -5.51
C GLY A 384 29.92 -11.93 -4.62
N GLY A 385 30.97 -12.47 -5.23
CA GLY A 385 32.02 -13.23 -4.56
C GLY A 385 33.37 -12.52 -4.59
N THR A 386 34.38 -13.25 -4.12
CA THR A 386 35.78 -12.84 -4.13
C THR A 386 36.41 -12.89 -5.51
N GLN A 387 36.08 -13.91 -6.31
CA GLN A 387 36.68 -14.11 -7.64
C GLN A 387 35.67 -13.89 -8.78
N GLY A 388 34.50 -13.30 -8.50
CA GLY A 388 33.50 -13.12 -9.54
C GLY A 388 32.10 -12.75 -9.08
N ILE A 389 31.19 -12.85 -10.04
CA ILE A 389 29.75 -12.64 -9.87
C ILE A 389 29.01 -13.84 -10.48
N TYR A 390 28.00 -14.32 -9.77
CA TYR A 390 27.31 -15.57 -10.09
C TYR A 390 25.81 -15.34 -10.15
N SER A 391 25.17 -15.79 -11.23
CA SER A 391 23.72 -15.83 -11.38
C SER A 391 23.18 -17.19 -10.94
N VAL A 392 22.44 -17.19 -9.82
CA VAL A 392 21.86 -18.38 -9.20
C VAL A 392 20.36 -18.41 -9.52
N ILE A 393 19.88 -19.52 -10.09
CA ILE A 393 18.45 -19.72 -10.37
C ILE A 393 17.76 -19.99 -9.04
N VAL A 394 16.74 -19.19 -8.72
CA VAL A 394 15.90 -19.34 -7.54
C VAL A 394 14.44 -19.26 -7.97
N PRO A 395 13.80 -20.43 -8.24
CA PRO A 395 12.41 -20.45 -8.66
C PRO A 395 11.50 -19.76 -7.63
N GLY A 396 10.58 -18.93 -8.11
CA GLY A 396 9.63 -18.22 -7.26
C GLY A 396 10.17 -17.00 -6.54
N ALA A 397 11.31 -16.44 -6.96
CA ALA A 397 11.87 -15.22 -6.39
C ALA A 397 11.31 -13.93 -7.00
N GLY A 398 11.04 -13.93 -8.30
CA GLY A 398 10.55 -12.79 -9.06
C GLY A 398 9.03 -12.67 -9.02
N SER A 399 8.53 -11.44 -9.12
CA SER A 399 7.12 -11.22 -9.43
C SER A 399 6.89 -11.48 -10.92
N PRO A 400 6.07 -12.50 -11.30
CA PRO A 400 5.90 -12.88 -12.70
C PRO A 400 5.11 -11.82 -13.49
N ASN A 401 4.14 -11.18 -12.84
CA ASN A 401 3.27 -10.19 -13.45
C ASN A 401 3.83 -8.79 -13.20
N ILE A 402 4.29 -8.16 -14.28
CA ILE A 402 4.94 -6.86 -14.25
C ILE A 402 3.89 -5.76 -14.43
N ASP A 403 3.97 -4.70 -13.62
CA ASP A 403 3.26 -3.46 -13.90
C ASP A 403 4.07 -2.61 -14.88
N ALA A 404 3.67 -2.66 -16.16
CA ALA A 404 4.34 -1.94 -17.24
C ALA A 404 4.32 -0.41 -17.08
N PHE A 405 3.40 0.16 -16.29
CA PHE A 405 3.37 1.61 -16.03
C PHE A 405 4.33 2.02 -14.91
N ALA A 406 4.63 1.11 -13.98
CA ALA A 406 5.57 1.36 -12.90
C ALA A 406 7.00 1.10 -13.34
N ASN A 407 7.32 -0.14 -13.69
CA ASN A 407 8.66 -0.59 -14.08
C ASN A 407 8.56 -1.58 -15.23
N ASN A 408 9.00 -1.19 -16.42
CA ASN A 408 8.98 -2.07 -17.59
C ASN A 408 10.41 -2.51 -17.97
N PRO A 409 10.78 -3.80 -17.83
CA PRO A 409 12.06 -4.34 -18.30
C PRO A 409 12.29 -4.17 -19.81
N PHE A 410 11.19 -4.12 -20.59
CA PHE A 410 11.20 -4.05 -22.05
C PHE A 410 10.95 -2.62 -22.58
N GLN A 411 11.23 -1.61 -21.76
CA GLN A 411 11.01 -0.21 -22.13
C GLN A 411 11.74 0.19 -23.43
N SER A 412 11.00 0.83 -24.34
CA SER A 412 11.59 1.49 -25.50
C SER A 412 12.31 2.78 -25.09
N LYS A 413 13.19 3.31 -25.96
CA LYS A 413 13.86 4.61 -25.72
C LYS A 413 12.86 5.75 -25.50
N LYS A 414 11.73 5.74 -26.22
CA LYS A 414 10.68 6.77 -26.08
C LYS A 414 9.96 6.64 -24.74
N GLN A 415 9.51 5.43 -24.41
CA GLN A 415 8.84 5.16 -23.12
C GLN A 415 9.76 5.51 -21.94
N ARG A 416 11.05 5.19 -22.02
CA ARG A 416 12.03 5.52 -20.97
C ARG A 416 12.10 7.03 -20.73
N ARG A 417 12.25 7.83 -21.80
CA ARG A 417 12.30 9.30 -21.69
C ARG A 417 11.02 9.86 -21.08
N GLU A 418 9.86 9.38 -21.52
CA GLU A 418 8.57 9.81 -20.98
C GLU A 418 8.39 9.39 -19.51
N ALA A 419 8.80 8.17 -19.15
CA ALA A 419 8.76 7.67 -17.78
C ALA A 419 9.68 8.45 -16.84
N GLU A 420 10.88 8.82 -17.30
CA GLU A 420 11.80 9.65 -16.51
C GLU A 420 11.25 11.06 -16.30
N VAL A 421 10.71 11.70 -17.36
CA VAL A 421 10.06 13.01 -17.24
C VAL A 421 8.87 12.94 -16.28
N ARG A 422 8.05 11.88 -16.39
CA ARG A 422 6.91 11.68 -15.48
C ARG A 422 7.37 11.47 -14.04
N ALA A 423 8.38 10.65 -13.81
CA ALA A 423 8.94 10.41 -12.48
C ALA A 423 9.52 11.69 -11.86
N LEU A 424 10.11 12.57 -12.67
CA LEU A 424 10.61 13.88 -12.23
C LEU A 424 9.47 14.85 -11.87
N LEU A 425 8.37 14.86 -12.64
CA LEU A 425 7.19 15.68 -12.34
C LEU A 425 6.44 15.18 -11.10
N ASP A 426 6.35 13.86 -10.94
CA ASP A 426 5.70 13.18 -9.81
C ASP A 426 6.65 13.02 -8.60
N LYS A 427 7.84 13.65 -8.63
CA LYS A 427 8.85 13.54 -7.58
C LYS A 427 8.27 13.96 -6.23
N LEU A 428 8.38 13.08 -5.25
CA LEU A 428 7.93 13.33 -3.89
C LEU A 428 8.95 14.18 -3.11
N PRO A 429 8.52 15.19 -2.34
CA PRO A 429 9.42 15.96 -1.49
C PRO A 429 9.95 15.11 -0.32
N ALA A 430 11.19 15.37 0.12
CA ALA A 430 11.82 14.65 1.21
C ALA A 430 10.98 14.65 2.51
N ASP A 431 10.25 15.73 2.74
CA ASP A 431 9.39 15.92 3.92
C ASP A 431 8.25 14.90 4.02
N THR A 432 7.89 14.23 2.92
CA THR A 432 6.84 13.20 2.90
C THR A 432 7.29 11.88 3.48
N ILE A 433 8.59 11.68 3.74
CA ILE A 433 9.11 10.43 4.26
C ILE A 433 8.74 10.30 5.75
N SER A 434 7.77 9.42 6.04
CA SER A 434 7.33 9.10 7.39
C SER A 434 7.20 7.59 7.59
N PHE A 435 7.33 7.13 8.84
CA PHE A 435 7.21 5.70 9.16
C PHE A 435 5.84 5.13 8.76
N GLU A 436 4.77 5.87 9.04
CA GLU A 436 3.41 5.54 8.62
C GLU A 436 3.04 6.36 7.37
N VAL A 437 2.83 5.68 6.24
CA VAL A 437 2.52 6.33 4.94
C VAL A 437 1.14 6.99 4.97
N ALA A 438 0.18 6.38 5.66
CA ALA A 438 -1.20 6.86 5.76
C ALA A 438 -1.34 8.17 6.56
N ARG A 439 -0.24 8.72 7.10
CA ARG A 439 -0.24 9.99 7.80
C ARG A 439 -0.47 11.18 6.85
N ILE A 440 -0.06 11.07 5.58
CA ILE A 440 -0.24 12.12 4.58
C ILE A 440 -1.74 12.23 4.25
N GLY A 441 -2.34 13.39 4.51
CA GLY A 441 -3.79 13.61 4.39
C GLY A 441 -4.59 13.26 5.66
N GLY A 442 -3.92 12.77 6.72
CA GLY A 442 -4.52 12.59 8.04
C GLY A 442 -4.74 13.94 8.74
N VAL A 443 -5.74 13.97 9.64
CA VAL A 443 -5.93 15.13 10.53
C VAL A 443 -4.90 15.05 11.65
N GLU A 444 -4.25 16.17 11.94
CA GLU A 444 -3.27 16.23 13.03
C GLU A 444 -3.92 15.78 14.34
N ALA A 445 -3.26 14.84 14.99
CA ALA A 445 -3.68 14.37 16.29
C ALA A 445 -3.47 15.50 17.31
N LEU A 446 -4.55 16.18 17.70
CA LEU A 446 -4.49 17.12 18.82
C LEU A 446 -3.78 16.46 20.04
N PRO A 447 -2.95 17.20 20.78
CA PRO A 447 -2.30 16.71 21.99
C PRO A 447 -3.28 15.99 22.91
N LYS A 448 -2.81 14.93 23.60
CA LYS A 448 -3.66 14.08 24.46
C LYS A 448 -4.48 14.90 25.49
N ALA A 449 -3.88 15.94 26.06
CA ALA A 449 -4.55 16.85 27.00
C ALA A 449 -5.79 17.51 26.38
N ILE A 450 -5.65 18.10 25.19
CA ILE A 450 -6.75 18.76 24.47
C ILE A 450 -7.81 17.73 24.05
N ARG A 451 -7.40 16.51 23.69
CA ARG A 451 -8.35 15.42 23.38
C ARG A 451 -9.16 14.98 24.59
N GLU A 452 -8.54 14.90 25.76
CA GLU A 452 -9.21 14.57 27.02
C GLU A 452 -10.15 15.68 27.45
N ASP A 453 -9.77 16.94 27.26
CA ASP A 453 -10.63 18.10 27.58
C ASP A 453 -11.84 18.16 26.64
N ILE A 454 -11.65 17.97 25.33
CA ILE A 454 -12.76 17.87 24.37
C ILE A 454 -13.64 16.64 24.65
N ALA A 455 -13.05 15.53 25.09
CA ALA A 455 -13.83 14.33 25.46
C ALA A 455 -14.69 14.58 26.69
N LYS A 456 -14.14 15.24 27.72
CA LYS A 456 -14.88 15.66 28.92
C LYS A 456 -15.98 16.66 28.57
N GLU A 457 -15.70 17.65 27.73
CA GLU A 457 -16.72 18.59 27.24
C GLU A 457 -17.86 17.87 26.51
N ARG A 458 -17.53 16.92 25.62
CA ARG A 458 -18.55 16.11 24.91
C ARG A 458 -19.35 15.21 25.83
N GLU A 459 -18.73 14.64 26.87
CA GLU A 459 -19.43 13.87 27.90
C GLU A 459 -20.37 14.76 28.71
N GLN A 460 -19.92 15.95 29.12
CA GLN A 460 -20.74 16.93 29.81
C GLN A 460 -21.91 17.44 28.96
N GLU A 461 -21.69 17.70 27.66
CA GLU A 461 -22.75 18.04 26.71
C GLU A 461 -23.74 16.89 26.50
N ALA A 462 -23.26 15.66 26.43
CA ALA A 462 -24.11 14.47 26.29
C ALA A 462 -24.95 14.24 27.55
N GLU A 463 -24.38 14.44 28.73
CA GLU A 463 -25.09 14.40 30.01
C GLU A 463 -26.11 15.55 30.14
N ALA A 464 -25.75 16.77 29.73
CA ALA A 464 -26.65 17.91 29.70
C ALA A 464 -27.83 17.67 28.75
N ARG A 465 -27.59 17.08 27.56
CA ARG A 465 -28.64 16.65 26.62
C ARG A 465 -29.52 15.51 27.15
N GLN A 466 -28.98 14.63 27.99
CA GLN A 466 -29.78 13.59 28.67
C GLN A 466 -30.62 14.17 29.80
N LYS A 467 -30.09 15.13 30.57
CA LYS A 467 -30.81 15.85 31.63
C LYS A 467 -31.92 16.73 31.07
N SER A 468 -31.71 17.40 29.93
CA SER A 468 -32.75 18.20 29.24
C SER A 468 -33.87 17.35 28.62
N LYS A 469 -33.62 16.08 28.29
CA LYS A 469 -34.68 15.14 27.87
C LYS A 469 -35.51 14.58 29.03
N LYS A 470 -34.91 14.38 30.21
CA LYS A 470 -35.66 13.96 31.42
C LYS A 470 -36.63 15.03 31.92
N THR A 471 -36.39 16.31 31.60
CA THR A 471 -37.25 17.44 31.98
C THR A 471 -38.41 17.71 31.01
N VAL A 472 -38.51 16.99 29.88
CA VAL A 472 -39.75 16.94 29.08
C VAL A 472 -40.77 16.11 29.86
N LYS A 473 -41.54 16.80 30.71
CA LYS A 473 -42.67 16.24 31.47
C LYS A 473 -43.54 15.41 30.53
N LYS A 474 -43.74 14.14 30.87
CA LYS A 474 -44.81 13.30 30.30
C LYS A 474 -46.12 14.07 30.47
N MET A 475 -46.66 14.65 29.39
CA MET A 475 -48.06 15.08 29.39
C MET A 475 -48.90 13.84 29.60
N ARG A 476 -49.55 13.82 30.75
CA ARG A 476 -50.50 12.83 31.22
C ARG A 476 -51.66 12.74 30.22
N GLY A 477 -51.83 11.56 29.62
CA GLY A 477 -53.06 11.08 28.98
C GLY A 477 -53.81 12.04 28.05
N ARG A 478 -53.42 12.09 26.76
CA ARG A 478 -54.34 12.54 25.71
C ARG A 478 -55.38 11.42 25.51
N SER A 479 -56.61 11.72 25.91
CA SER A 479 -57.74 10.82 26.13
C SER A 479 -58.09 9.90 24.95
N LYS A 480 -58.58 8.69 25.27
CA LYS A 480 -59.21 7.72 24.35
C LYS A 480 -60.33 8.32 23.47
N SER A 481 -60.82 9.53 23.76
CA SER A 481 -61.84 10.23 22.96
C SER A 481 -61.33 10.64 21.57
N GLY A 482 -60.12 11.19 21.45
CA GLY A 482 -59.60 11.67 20.16
C GLY A 482 -59.26 10.57 19.15
N ALA A 483 -58.95 9.36 19.62
CA ALA A 483 -58.78 8.19 18.77
C ALA A 483 -60.14 7.64 18.28
N ARG A 484 -61.17 7.71 19.13
CA ARG A 484 -62.53 7.26 18.80
C ARG A 484 -63.23 8.21 17.84
N GLU A 485 -62.97 9.51 17.97
CA GLU A 485 -63.47 10.56 17.07
C GLU A 485 -62.80 10.50 15.70
N LYS A 486 -61.48 10.25 15.64
CA LYS A 486 -60.78 9.97 14.38
C LYS A 486 -61.21 8.68 13.69
N LEU A 487 -61.60 7.66 14.46
CA LEU A 487 -62.15 6.43 13.90
C LEU A 487 -63.55 6.68 13.32
N ARG A 488 -64.40 7.43 14.05
CA ARG A 488 -65.74 7.83 13.57
C ARG A 488 -65.67 8.73 12.34
N SER A 489 -64.77 9.72 12.30
CA SER A 489 -64.60 10.57 11.12
C SER A 489 -64.09 9.79 9.91
N ARG A 490 -63.30 8.73 10.13
CA ARG A 490 -62.77 7.86 9.07
C ARG A 490 -63.84 6.90 8.56
N GLN A 491 -64.68 6.35 9.45
CA GLN A 491 -65.86 5.55 9.08
C GLN A 491 -66.88 6.38 8.31
N GLN A 492 -67.15 7.62 8.73
CA GLN A 492 -68.03 8.54 8.00
C GLN A 492 -67.47 8.92 6.63
N ALA A 493 -66.15 9.07 6.50
CA ALA A 493 -65.51 9.32 5.21
C ALA A 493 -65.53 8.10 4.28
N GLU A 494 -65.48 6.87 4.82
CA GLU A 494 -65.66 5.62 4.07
C GLU A 494 -67.12 5.46 3.64
N GLU A 495 -68.10 5.70 4.52
CA GLU A 495 -69.53 5.69 4.19
C GLU A 495 -69.89 6.72 3.11
N MET A 496 -69.32 7.92 3.17
CA MET A 496 -69.52 8.93 2.14
C MET A 496 -68.89 8.51 0.81
N ARG A 497 -67.75 7.81 0.83
CA ARG A 497 -67.13 7.26 -0.39
C ARG A 497 -67.95 6.12 -0.97
N ASP A 498 -68.52 5.27 -0.14
CA ASP A 498 -69.38 4.16 -0.59
C ASP A 498 -70.72 4.69 -1.12
N ARG A 499 -71.35 5.67 -0.46
CA ARG A 499 -72.56 6.36 -1.00
C ARG A 499 -72.30 7.10 -2.31
N THR A 500 -71.11 7.68 -2.46
CA THR A 500 -70.72 8.32 -3.73
C THR A 500 -70.44 7.29 -4.81
N ARG A 501 -69.88 6.13 -4.43
CA ARG A 501 -69.66 4.97 -5.31
C ARG A 501 -70.98 4.34 -5.75
N ASP A 502 -71.96 4.25 -4.87
CA ASP A 502 -73.29 3.72 -5.17
C ASP A 502 -74.06 4.66 -6.10
N ARG A 503 -73.98 5.99 -5.88
CA ARG A 503 -74.49 7.02 -6.81
C ARG A 503 -73.83 6.99 -8.19
N LEU A 504 -72.54 6.65 -8.26
CA LEU A 504 -71.81 6.49 -9.53
C LEU A 504 -72.09 5.13 -10.20
N SER A 505 -72.63 4.15 -9.48
CA SER A 505 -72.87 2.78 -9.98
C SER A 505 -74.28 2.56 -10.55
N GLY A 506 -75.13 3.58 -10.58
CA GLY A 506 -76.41 3.55 -11.30
C GLY A 506 -77.35 2.41 -10.86
N LYS A 507 -77.58 2.28 -9.55
CA LYS A 507 -78.69 1.47 -9.02
C LYS A 507 -79.76 2.41 -8.48
N ASP A 508 -80.66 2.79 -9.37
CA ASP A 508 -81.90 3.46 -9.01
C ASP A 508 -82.83 2.45 -8.31
N VAL A 509 -83.43 2.86 -7.20
CA VAL A 509 -84.75 2.37 -6.82
C VAL A 509 -85.63 3.61 -6.69
N GLU A 510 -86.48 3.74 -7.69
CA GLU A 510 -87.60 4.66 -7.81
C GLU A 510 -88.65 4.40 -6.72
N GLY A 511 -89.41 5.44 -6.37
CA GLY A 511 -90.78 5.32 -5.88
C GLY A 511 -91.05 5.94 -4.51
N GLU A 512 -91.41 7.23 -4.47
CA GLU A 512 -92.73 7.72 -4.02
C GLU A 512 -92.79 9.26 -4.06
N GLU A 513 -93.79 9.80 -4.78
CA GLU A 513 -94.11 11.22 -4.93
C GLU A 513 -95.08 11.76 -3.85
N ARG A 514 -95.11 13.10 -3.69
CA ARG A 514 -96.13 14.02 -3.09
C ARG A 514 -96.24 14.05 -1.55
N GLU A 515 -96.33 15.20 -0.86
CA GLU A 515 -97.03 16.48 -1.12
C GLU A 515 -96.36 17.71 -0.44
N GLU A 516 -96.90 18.90 -0.72
CA GLU A 516 -96.38 20.29 -0.65
C GLU A 516 -96.25 20.99 0.74
N ALA A 517 -95.46 22.09 0.81
CA ALA A 517 -95.96 23.46 1.16
C ALA A 517 -94.85 24.54 1.13
N GLU A 518 -95.00 25.51 0.21
CA GLU A 518 -94.79 26.98 0.23
C GLU A 518 -93.54 27.63 0.90
N GLU A 519 -92.73 28.32 0.08
CA GLU A 519 -92.59 29.80 -0.08
C GLU A 519 -91.90 30.51 1.12
N VAL A 520 -90.83 31.30 0.93
CA VAL A 520 -90.89 32.68 0.42
C VAL A 520 -89.63 33.05 -0.39
N TYR A 521 -89.90 33.89 -1.40
CA TYR A 521 -89.14 34.49 -2.49
C TYR A 521 -87.79 35.22 -2.23
N PHE A 522 -86.96 35.15 -3.29
CA PHE A 522 -86.08 36.17 -3.94
C PHE A 522 -86.48 37.64 -3.67
N ASP A 523 -85.65 38.69 -3.73
CA ASP A 523 -84.48 39.08 -4.53
C ASP A 523 -83.89 40.34 -3.80
N GLY A 524 -82.66 40.81 -3.92
CA GLY A 524 -81.92 41.13 -5.14
C GLY A 524 -81.43 42.60 -5.06
N GLU A 525 -80.11 42.75 -5.03
CA GLU A 525 -79.29 43.90 -5.49
C GLU A 525 -79.26 45.28 -4.77
N GLY A 526 -78.03 45.74 -4.51
CA GLY A 526 -77.53 46.96 -5.19
C GLY A 526 -76.99 48.13 -4.36
N GLY A 527 -75.65 48.32 -4.39
CA GLY A 527 -74.92 49.60 -4.23
C GLY A 527 -74.79 50.15 -2.79
N GLY A 528 -73.71 50.80 -2.33
CA GLY A 528 -72.54 51.44 -2.95
C GLY A 528 -72.26 52.78 -2.20
N GLY A 529 -70.99 53.07 -1.89
CA GLY A 529 -70.50 54.37 -1.33
C GLY A 529 -70.09 54.32 0.15
N GLU A 530 -68.80 54.41 0.50
CA GLU A 530 -68.02 55.64 0.85
C GLU A 530 -68.44 56.20 2.23
N GLU A 531 -67.60 56.61 3.20
CA GLU A 531 -66.23 57.09 3.22
C GLU A 531 -65.75 57.19 4.71
N GLU A 532 -64.42 57.28 4.92
CA GLU A 532 -63.68 57.87 6.08
C GLU A 532 -63.88 57.32 7.51
N GLY A 533 -62.90 57.24 8.42
CA GLY A 533 -61.49 57.65 8.45
C GLY A 533 -60.94 57.45 9.88
N GLU A 534 -59.61 57.28 9.97
CA GLU A 534 -58.71 57.45 11.15
C GLU A 534 -58.80 56.46 12.34
N GLY A 535 -57.71 56.00 12.97
CA GLY A 535 -56.28 56.21 12.78
C GLY A 535 -55.42 55.53 13.87
N GLY A 536 -54.17 55.18 13.50
CA GLY A 536 -52.97 55.10 14.38
C GLY A 536 -52.63 53.75 15.05
N ALA A 537 -51.38 53.29 15.17
CA ALA A 537 -50.07 53.69 14.63
C ALA A 537 -48.97 52.64 14.98
N ARG A 538 -48.02 52.41 14.05
CA ARG A 538 -46.56 52.07 14.20
C ARG A 538 -46.13 50.74 14.86
N GLY A 539 -45.16 49.96 14.33
CA GLY A 539 -44.38 50.03 13.08
C GLY A 539 -43.18 49.06 13.00
N LYS A 540 -42.58 48.97 11.78
CA LYS A 540 -41.15 48.69 11.40
C LYS A 540 -40.54 47.30 11.73
N LYS A 541 -39.76 46.56 10.90
CA LYS A 541 -38.87 46.72 9.71
C LYS A 541 -38.74 45.29 9.06
N GLY A 542 -38.27 45.03 7.84
CA GLY A 542 -37.34 45.76 6.98
C GLY A 542 -37.11 45.16 5.57
N LYS A 543 -36.76 46.08 4.66
CA LYS A 543 -35.88 46.07 3.46
C LYS A 543 -35.72 44.81 2.58
N LYS A 544 -36.21 44.94 1.34
CA LYS A 544 -35.66 44.37 0.08
C LYS A 544 -34.93 45.49 -0.69
N VAL A 545 -33.82 45.17 -1.34
CA VAL A 545 -33.13 46.05 -2.31
C VAL A 545 -33.04 45.30 -3.66
N LYS A 546 -33.44 46.00 -4.73
CA LYS A 546 -33.28 45.66 -6.16
C LYS A 546 -31.92 46.14 -6.68
N LYS A 547 -31.38 45.46 -7.70
CA LYS A 547 -30.61 46.06 -8.81
C LYS A 547 -30.68 45.07 -9.99
N GLU A 548 -31.48 45.37 -11.01
CA GLU A 548 -31.13 46.08 -12.26
C GLU A 548 -30.52 45.16 -13.32
N THR A 549 -31.32 44.92 -14.35
CA THR A 549 -31.01 44.37 -15.67
C THR A 549 -30.51 45.49 -16.58
N GLY A 550 -29.47 45.22 -17.38
CA GLY A 550 -29.02 46.06 -18.48
C GLY A 550 -28.57 45.19 -19.66
N ASP A 551 -29.08 45.52 -20.84
CA ASP A 551 -28.94 44.89 -22.15
C ASP A 551 -27.50 44.70 -22.66
N SER A 552 -27.25 43.65 -23.45
CA SER A 552 -27.17 43.78 -24.93
C SER A 552 -26.53 42.57 -25.65
N LYS A 553 -27.22 42.23 -26.73
CA LYS A 553 -26.89 41.45 -27.95
C LYS A 553 -25.41 41.19 -28.27
N GLY A 554 -25.13 39.99 -28.83
CA GLY A 554 -24.00 39.81 -29.74
C GLY A 554 -23.58 38.37 -30.06
N LEU A 555 -23.99 37.89 -31.24
CA LEU A 555 -23.23 37.00 -32.15
C LEU A 555 -23.01 35.53 -31.75
N SER A 556 -23.94 34.68 -32.20
CA SER A 556 -23.72 33.24 -32.40
C SER A 556 -23.00 32.97 -33.73
N GLY A 557 -21.86 32.28 -33.70
CA GLY A 557 -21.19 31.79 -34.92
C GLY A 557 -20.14 30.70 -34.66
N LYS A 558 -20.34 29.55 -35.31
CA LYS A 558 -19.39 28.44 -35.60
C LYS A 558 -19.08 27.49 -34.40
N LYS A 559 -19.65 26.28 -34.35
CA LYS A 559 -19.34 25.01 -35.08
C LYS A 559 -18.14 24.23 -34.50
N GLY A 560 -18.41 22.97 -34.15
CA GLY A 560 -17.47 21.86 -33.93
C GLY A 560 -18.21 20.68 -33.28
N ILE A 561 -18.95 19.87 -34.06
CA ILE A 561 -18.49 18.60 -34.66
C ILE A 561 -17.90 17.65 -33.61
N PHE A 562 -18.77 16.91 -32.94
CA PHE A 562 -18.47 15.64 -32.27
C PHE A 562 -19.73 14.79 -32.32
N ASP A 563 -20.03 14.24 -33.49
CA ASP A 563 -20.76 12.97 -33.59
C ASP A 563 -20.68 12.41 -35.00
N ARG A 564 -19.76 11.45 -35.19
CA ARG A 564 -19.77 10.43 -36.25
C ARG A 564 -18.53 9.57 -36.09
N PHE A 565 -18.72 8.32 -35.65
CA PHE A 565 -18.34 7.11 -36.40
C PHE A 565 -18.43 5.88 -35.48
N LYS A 566 -19.63 5.29 -35.42
CA LYS A 566 -19.84 3.86 -35.18
C LYS A 566 -20.08 3.22 -36.53
N LYS A 567 -19.20 2.30 -36.95
CA LYS A 567 -19.47 0.99 -37.59
C LYS A 567 -18.30 0.56 -38.51
N GLY A 568 -17.64 -0.51 -38.09
CA GLY A 568 -17.48 -1.73 -38.88
C GLY A 568 -16.34 -1.81 -39.89
N THR A 569 -15.35 -2.65 -39.58
CA THR A 569 -14.78 -3.60 -40.55
C THR A 569 -14.12 -4.78 -39.82
N ARG A 570 -14.12 -5.92 -40.49
CA ARG A 570 -13.89 -7.28 -40.02
C ARG A 570 -12.65 -7.82 -40.76
N ALA A 571 -11.85 -8.66 -40.09
CA ALA A 571 -10.79 -9.54 -40.61
C ALA A 571 -9.54 -8.82 -41.20
N VAL A 572 -8.31 -9.33 -41.17
CA VAL A 572 -7.78 -10.70 -41.33
C VAL A 572 -6.42 -10.77 -40.61
N TYR A 573 -6.13 -11.86 -39.90
CA TYR A 573 -4.77 -12.21 -39.48
C TYR A 573 -4.15 -13.09 -40.57
N THR A 574 -2.95 -12.72 -41.00
CA THR A 574 -1.92 -13.59 -41.58
C THR A 574 -0.60 -13.22 -40.93
#